data_AF-A0AAV1QYE0-F1
#
_entry.id   AF-A0AAV1QYE0-F1
#
_cell.length_a   1.000
_cell.length_b   1.000
_cell.length_c   1.000
_cell.angle_alpha   90.00
_cell.angle_beta   90.00
_cell.angle_gamma   90.00
#
_symmetry.space_group_name_H-M   'P 1'
#
loop_
_entity.id
_entity.type
_entity.pdbx_description
1 polymer ?
#
loop_
_entity_poly.entity_id
_entity_poly.type
_entity_poly.pdbx_seq_one_letter_code
_entity_poly.pdbx_strand_id
1 'polypeptide(L)'
;MEEALKIHALLAQIVETKQRALSALLWMVEAEFWHRVGVNYLFVPWISWLLLLQSAPFLAPKTVSYLVLWWVFAVPIVALDVKIYGQWFTKGKRFLPTFANPTSQLSVIGNLVGAQAAANMGWKESAVFLFSLGMVHYLVLFVTLYQRLHGGDRLPAMLRPVFFLFFAAPSMASLAWESINGAFDTASKMLFFLSLFLFTSLDKTVQLVKICRPNLFKRSMRRFNVAWWAYSFPLTVLALASRDYAEEVKGGIANALMLLLSGLSVLVSLGLAVFTVFKTKMLLPDNDPISSLLNQLPRTA
;
A
#
# COMPACT_ATOMS: atom_id res chain seq x y z
N MET A 1 -13.72 -8.58 14.77
CA MET A 1 -13.82 -7.56 13.70
C MET A 1 -12.43 -7.06 13.30
N GLU A 2 -11.56 -6.73 14.27
CA GLU A 2 -10.13 -6.43 14.06
C GLU A 2 -9.40 -7.46 13.20
N GLU A 3 -9.40 -8.71 13.67
CA GLU A 3 -8.79 -9.84 12.99
C GLU A 3 -9.40 -10.05 11.60
N ALA A 4 -10.71 -9.82 11.45
CA ALA A 4 -11.37 -9.96 10.15
C ALA A 4 -10.94 -8.87 9.15
N LEU A 5 -10.72 -7.63 9.61
CA LEU A 5 -10.28 -6.53 8.76
C LEU A 5 -8.78 -6.65 8.42
N LYS A 6 -7.97 -7.10 9.38
CA LYS A 6 -6.56 -7.48 9.18
C LYS A 6 -6.43 -8.65 8.21
N ILE A 7 -7.23 -9.71 8.37
CA ILE A 7 -7.31 -10.85 7.45
C ILE A 7 -7.79 -10.40 6.05
N HIS A 8 -8.69 -9.42 5.96
CA HIS A 8 -9.12 -8.86 4.68
C HIS A 8 -8.01 -8.06 3.99
N ALA A 9 -7.28 -7.22 4.75
CA ALA A 9 -6.08 -6.55 4.27
C ALA A 9 -5.05 -7.58 3.77
N LEU A 10 -4.89 -8.68 4.51
CA LEU A 10 -4.05 -9.81 4.14
C LEU A 10 -4.49 -10.47 2.85
N LEU A 11 -5.78 -10.77 2.67
CA LEU A 11 -6.25 -11.43 1.45
C LEU A 11 -6.08 -10.53 0.23
N ALA A 12 -6.30 -9.22 0.37
CA ALA A 12 -6.00 -8.25 -0.67
C ALA A 12 -4.50 -8.22 -1.03
N GLN A 13 -3.64 -8.28 -0.02
CA GLN A 13 -2.18 -8.23 -0.18
C GLN A 13 -1.56 -9.57 -0.63
N ILE A 14 -2.15 -10.71 -0.22
CA ILE A 14 -1.77 -12.08 -0.62
C ILE A 14 -2.09 -12.28 -2.10
N VAL A 15 -3.20 -11.75 -2.59
CA VAL A 15 -3.51 -11.76 -4.02
C VAL A 15 -2.50 -10.89 -4.81
N GLU A 16 -2.06 -9.76 -4.24
CA GLU A 16 -1.02 -8.92 -4.83
C GLU A 16 0.37 -9.59 -4.83
N THR A 17 0.72 -10.33 -3.77
CA THR A 17 1.99 -11.08 -3.66
C THR A 17 1.98 -12.35 -4.50
N LYS A 18 0.87 -13.09 -4.59
CA LYS A 18 0.79 -14.30 -5.42
C LYS A 18 0.94 -13.99 -6.92
N GLN A 19 0.49 -12.82 -7.37
CA GLN A 19 0.60 -12.40 -8.77
C GLN A 19 2.02 -11.94 -9.18
N ARG A 20 2.83 -11.43 -8.25
CA ARG A 20 4.22 -11.02 -8.50
C ARG A 20 5.25 -12.10 -8.14
N ALA A 21 4.99 -12.90 -7.10
CA ALA A 21 5.91 -13.95 -6.65
C ALA A 21 6.02 -15.12 -7.64
N LEU A 22 4.98 -15.42 -8.43
CA LEU A 22 5.02 -16.52 -9.40
C LEU A 22 5.67 -16.14 -10.75
N SER A 23 5.88 -14.85 -11.02
CA SER A 23 6.50 -14.36 -12.28
C SER A 23 7.93 -13.83 -12.11
N ALA A 24 8.36 -13.51 -10.88
CA ALA A 24 9.53 -12.64 -10.66
C ALA A 24 10.68 -13.23 -9.86
N LEU A 25 10.85 -14.56 -9.78
CA LEU A 25 11.71 -15.07 -8.71
C LEU A 25 13.22 -14.87 -8.89
N LEU A 26 13.82 -14.79 -10.09
CA LEU A 26 15.28 -14.56 -10.16
C LEU A 26 15.81 -13.71 -11.34
N TRP A 27 15.22 -13.76 -12.54
CA TRP A 27 15.79 -13.07 -13.74
C TRP A 27 15.17 -11.69 -14.04
N MET A 28 13.92 -11.44 -13.61
CA MET A 28 13.23 -10.16 -13.82
C MET A 28 13.65 -9.08 -12.81
N VAL A 29 14.21 -9.46 -11.66
CA VAL A 29 14.61 -8.51 -10.61
C VAL A 29 15.73 -7.60 -11.10
N GLU A 30 16.73 -8.12 -11.83
CA GLU A 30 17.77 -7.27 -12.42
C GLU A 30 17.17 -6.28 -13.41
N ALA A 31 16.33 -6.73 -14.35
CA ALA A 31 15.71 -5.85 -15.34
C ALA A 31 14.80 -4.77 -14.71
N GLU A 32 14.08 -5.10 -13.63
CA GLU A 32 13.22 -4.18 -12.87
C GLU A 32 14.05 -3.20 -12.01
N PHE A 33 15.21 -3.63 -11.48
CA PHE A 33 16.12 -2.81 -10.65
C PHE A 33 16.74 -1.63 -11.42
N TRP A 34 16.89 -1.79 -12.74
CA TRP A 34 17.36 -0.74 -13.64
C TRP A 34 16.21 0.11 -14.21
N HIS A 35 14.95 -0.27 -13.98
CA HIS A 35 13.79 0.44 -14.51
C HIS A 35 13.37 1.61 -13.62
N ARG A 36 13.22 2.79 -14.23
CA ARG A 36 13.06 4.12 -13.61
C ARG A 36 11.91 4.25 -12.59
N VAL A 37 10.89 3.38 -12.68
CA VAL A 37 9.69 3.33 -11.83
C VAL A 37 9.53 2.00 -11.07
N GLY A 38 10.20 0.94 -11.55
CA GLY A 38 10.08 -0.44 -11.04
C GLY A 38 10.64 -0.61 -9.63
N VAL A 39 11.70 0.13 -9.29
CA VAL A 39 12.37 0.08 -7.98
C VAL A 39 11.41 0.32 -6.81
N ASN A 40 10.41 1.18 -6.97
CA ASN A 40 9.42 1.46 -5.91
C ASN A 40 8.49 0.26 -5.64
N TYR A 41 8.31 -0.65 -6.59
CA TYR A 41 7.53 -1.87 -6.37
C TYR A 41 8.30 -2.94 -5.60
N LEU A 42 9.63 -2.81 -5.46
CA LEU A 42 10.44 -3.72 -4.65
C LEU A 42 10.11 -3.62 -3.16
N PHE A 43 9.47 -2.56 -2.71
CA PHE A 43 8.97 -2.44 -1.33
C PHE A 43 7.77 -3.37 -1.06
N VAL A 44 6.96 -3.67 -2.07
CA VAL A 44 5.66 -4.36 -1.90
C VAL A 44 5.80 -5.74 -1.22
N PRO A 45 6.73 -6.63 -1.62
CA PRO A 45 6.88 -7.93 -0.95
C PRO A 45 7.19 -7.80 0.54
N TRP A 46 8.08 -6.87 0.92
CA TRP A 46 8.50 -6.66 2.30
C TRP A 46 7.38 -6.08 3.16
N ILE A 47 6.66 -5.07 2.63
CA ILE A 47 5.47 -4.49 3.29
C ILE A 47 4.42 -5.57 3.52
N SER A 48 4.16 -6.38 2.49
CA SER A 48 3.18 -7.46 2.58
C SER A 48 3.54 -8.44 3.68
N TRP A 49 4.81 -8.83 3.76
CA TRP A 49 5.27 -9.76 4.80
C TRP A 49 5.24 -9.18 6.21
N LEU A 50 5.52 -7.89 6.38
CA LEU A 50 5.34 -7.21 7.66
C LEU A 50 3.86 -7.13 8.09
N LEU A 51 2.94 -6.89 7.16
CA LEU A 51 1.50 -6.90 7.45
C LEU A 51 0.99 -8.32 7.76
N LEU A 52 1.48 -9.32 7.03
CA LEU A 52 1.23 -10.74 7.33
C LEU A 52 1.66 -11.07 8.75
N LEU A 53 2.88 -10.66 9.12
CA LEU A 53 3.45 -10.91 10.44
C LEU A 53 2.62 -10.25 11.55
N GLN A 54 2.14 -9.01 11.35
CA GLN A 54 1.31 -8.29 12.33
C GLN A 54 -0.09 -8.85 12.52
N SER A 55 -0.59 -9.62 11.57
CA SER A 55 -1.95 -10.16 11.60
C SER A 55 -2.00 -11.66 11.86
N ALA A 56 -0.85 -12.29 12.07
CA ALA A 56 -0.77 -13.72 12.37
C ALA A 56 -1.18 -13.96 13.83
N PRO A 57 -2.36 -14.57 14.11
CA PRO A 57 -2.84 -14.74 15.49
C PRO A 57 -1.97 -15.72 16.30
N PHE A 58 -1.16 -16.53 15.63
CA PHE A 58 -0.31 -17.56 16.23
C PHE A 58 1.07 -17.05 16.66
N LEU A 59 1.49 -15.86 16.20
CA LEU A 59 2.81 -15.30 16.48
C LEU A 59 2.65 -14.12 17.45
N ALA A 60 2.85 -14.38 18.74
CA ALA A 60 2.87 -13.32 19.73
C ALA A 60 4.02 -12.33 19.42
N PRO A 61 3.80 -11.00 19.49
CA PRO A 61 4.81 -9.98 19.18
C PRO A 61 6.10 -10.04 20.02
N LYS A 62 6.13 -10.86 21.08
CA LYS A 62 7.28 -11.03 21.99
C LYS A 62 8.09 -12.31 21.74
N THR A 63 7.70 -13.14 20.78
CA THR A 63 8.42 -14.37 20.47
C THR A 63 9.70 -14.05 19.67
N VAL A 64 10.79 -14.76 19.95
CA VAL A 64 12.08 -14.59 19.22
C VAL A 64 11.89 -14.71 17.70
N SER A 65 11.04 -15.63 17.25
CA SER A 65 10.70 -15.79 15.83
C SER A 65 10.08 -14.54 15.21
N TYR A 66 9.21 -13.83 15.93
CA TYR A 66 8.60 -12.58 15.44
C TYR A 66 9.66 -11.50 15.25
N LEU A 67 10.59 -11.37 16.20
CA LEU A 67 11.68 -10.39 16.17
C LEU A 67 12.64 -10.65 15.00
N VAL A 68 13.04 -11.91 14.79
CA VAL A 68 13.91 -12.28 13.67
C VAL A 68 13.23 -11.98 12.34
N LEU A 69 11.96 -12.36 12.20
CA LEU A 69 11.18 -12.10 10.99
C LEU A 69 11.03 -10.59 10.74
N TRP A 70 10.76 -9.80 11.77
CA TRP A 70 10.68 -8.35 11.64
C TRP A 70 11.98 -7.76 11.09
N TRP A 71 13.14 -8.15 11.62
CA TRP A 71 14.44 -7.69 11.12
C TRP A 71 14.67 -8.10 9.66
N VAL A 72 14.34 -9.35 9.30
CA VAL A 72 14.48 -9.85 7.93
C VAL A 72 13.66 -9.02 6.94
N PHE A 73 12.50 -8.50 7.33
CA PHE A 73 11.65 -7.69 6.44
C PHE A 73 11.91 -6.18 6.53
N ALA A 74 12.34 -5.67 7.69
CA ALA A 74 12.62 -4.26 7.89
C ALA A 74 13.95 -3.83 7.25
N VAL A 75 15.00 -4.67 7.31
CA VAL A 75 16.32 -4.35 6.75
C VAL A 75 16.27 -4.04 5.25
N PRO A 76 15.60 -4.84 4.41
CA PRO A 76 15.46 -4.53 2.99
C PRO A 76 14.74 -3.21 2.72
N ILE A 77 13.73 -2.85 3.53
CA ILE A 77 13.03 -1.56 3.40
C ILE A 77 13.99 -0.41 3.65
N VAL A 78 14.70 -0.43 4.78
CA VAL A 78 15.68 0.61 5.13
C VAL A 78 16.83 0.67 4.13
N ALA A 79 17.32 -0.48 3.65
CA ALA A 79 18.39 -0.53 2.64
C ALA A 79 17.93 0.08 1.30
N LEU A 80 16.70 -0.21 0.87
CA LEU A 80 16.10 0.40 -0.32
C LEU A 80 15.93 1.90 -0.14
N ASP A 81 15.51 2.36 1.05
CA ASP A 81 15.41 3.77 1.36
C ASP A 81 16.77 4.45 1.27
N VAL A 82 17.79 3.93 1.97
CA VAL A 82 19.15 4.49 1.93
C VAL A 82 19.67 4.55 0.49
N LYS A 83 19.39 3.55 -0.34
CA LYS A 83 19.78 3.56 -1.75
C LYS A 83 19.06 4.67 -2.53
N ILE A 84 17.73 4.77 -2.42
CA ILE A 84 16.93 5.77 -3.14
C ILE A 84 17.33 7.17 -2.69
N TYR A 85 17.44 7.40 -1.39
CA TYR A 85 17.86 8.66 -0.81
C TYR A 85 19.30 9.02 -1.14
N GLY A 86 20.23 8.07 -1.04
CA GLY A 86 21.61 8.26 -1.44
C GLY A 86 21.68 8.73 -2.90
N GLN A 87 20.90 8.12 -3.79
CA GLN A 87 20.80 8.58 -5.17
C GLN A 87 20.22 9.99 -5.30
N TRP A 88 19.23 10.36 -4.48
CA TRP A 88 18.66 11.71 -4.48
C TRP A 88 19.65 12.78 -4.02
N PHE A 89 20.44 12.50 -2.98
CA PHE A 89 21.44 13.42 -2.47
C PHE A 89 22.67 13.53 -3.38
N THR A 90 23.12 12.43 -3.99
CA THR A 90 24.37 12.41 -4.77
C THR A 90 24.19 12.73 -6.26
N LYS A 91 23.00 12.52 -6.87
CA LYS A 91 22.82 12.65 -8.34
C LYS A 91 22.10 13.92 -8.84
N GLY A 92 21.90 14.95 -8.01
CA GLY A 92 21.68 16.34 -8.46
C GLY A 92 20.25 16.79 -8.87
N LYS A 93 20.12 18.11 -9.14
CA LYS A 93 18.89 18.95 -9.16
C LYS A 93 17.73 18.55 -10.11
N ARG A 94 17.91 17.60 -11.03
CA ARG A 94 16.84 17.13 -11.95
C ARG A 94 16.25 15.76 -11.57
N PHE A 95 16.73 15.13 -10.50
CA PHE A 95 16.31 13.77 -10.15
C PHE A 95 14.95 13.74 -9.42
N LEU A 96 14.72 14.56 -8.38
CA LEU A 96 13.46 14.52 -7.63
C LEU A 96 12.20 14.77 -8.49
N PRO A 97 12.12 15.80 -9.35
CA PRO A 97 10.91 16.05 -10.15
C PRO A 97 10.68 14.97 -11.22
N THR A 98 11.73 14.32 -11.71
CA THR A 98 11.64 13.28 -12.74
C THR A 98 11.35 11.90 -12.15
N PHE A 99 11.79 11.62 -10.91
CA PHE A 99 11.69 10.30 -10.27
C PHE A 99 10.58 10.20 -9.21
N ALA A 100 10.11 11.32 -8.64
CA ALA A 100 8.97 11.32 -7.72
C ALA A 100 7.69 10.96 -8.49
N ASN A 101 7.23 9.74 -8.26
CA ASN A 101 5.97 9.20 -8.78
C ASN A 101 5.07 8.82 -7.59
N PRO A 102 3.75 8.67 -7.79
CA PRO A 102 2.86 8.25 -6.72
C PRO A 102 3.25 6.91 -6.07
N THR A 103 3.95 6.01 -6.79
CA THR A 103 4.42 4.73 -6.23
C THR A 103 5.56 4.90 -5.23
N SER A 104 6.22 6.06 -5.17
CA SER A 104 7.24 6.38 -4.17
C SER A 104 6.66 6.40 -2.75
N GLN A 105 5.34 6.57 -2.60
CA GLN A 105 4.65 6.45 -1.31
C GLN A 105 4.68 5.03 -0.74
N LEU A 106 5.07 4.01 -1.52
CA LEU A 106 5.29 2.66 -0.98
C LEU A 106 6.45 2.64 0.03
N SER A 107 7.51 3.41 -0.18
CA SER A 107 8.59 3.56 0.81
C SER A 107 8.07 4.17 2.12
N VAL A 108 7.25 5.22 2.04
CA VAL A 108 6.58 5.84 3.19
C VAL A 108 5.78 4.80 3.97
N ILE A 109 4.92 4.06 3.26
CA ILE A 109 4.05 3.05 3.88
C ILE A 109 4.89 1.95 4.52
N GLY A 110 5.96 1.48 3.87
CA GLY A 110 6.82 0.45 4.45
C GLY A 110 7.51 0.87 5.74
N ASN A 111 7.98 2.11 5.82
CA ASN A 111 8.53 2.66 7.06
C ASN A 111 7.47 2.74 8.17
N LEU A 112 6.26 3.22 7.86
CA LEU A 112 5.19 3.35 8.85
C LEU A 112 4.67 1.98 9.33
N VAL A 113 4.54 1.01 8.42
CA VAL A 113 4.18 -0.38 8.76
C VAL A 113 5.28 -1.04 9.61
N GLY A 114 6.55 -0.81 9.26
CA GLY A 114 7.69 -1.28 10.05
C GLY A 114 7.74 -0.66 11.44
N ALA A 115 7.44 0.64 11.54
CA ALA A 115 7.34 1.37 12.81
C ALA A 115 6.23 0.82 13.70
N GLN A 116 5.04 0.58 13.14
CA GLN A 116 3.93 -0.03 13.87
C GLN A 116 4.32 -1.40 14.43
N ALA A 117 4.92 -2.26 13.61
CA ALA A 117 5.38 -3.58 14.04
C ALA A 117 6.44 -3.52 15.15
N ALA A 118 7.42 -2.60 15.03
CA ALA A 118 8.43 -2.39 16.06
C ALA A 118 7.83 -1.90 17.38
N ALA A 119 6.85 -1.00 17.31
CA ALA A 119 6.17 -0.49 18.49
C ALA A 119 5.38 -1.59 19.22
N ASN A 120 4.71 -2.47 18.46
CA ASN A 120 3.99 -3.63 19.00
C ASN A 120 4.91 -4.65 19.70
N MET A 121 6.19 -4.72 19.29
CA MET A 121 7.24 -5.51 19.98
C MET A 121 7.79 -4.84 21.24
N GLY A 122 7.45 -3.57 21.49
CA GLY A 122 8.01 -2.74 22.56
C GLY A 122 9.30 -2.01 22.20
N TRP A 123 9.74 -2.07 20.94
CA TRP A 123 10.95 -1.42 20.43
C TRP A 123 10.67 0.03 20.02
N LYS A 124 10.42 0.87 21.02
CA LYS A 124 9.97 2.26 20.81
C LYS A 124 10.98 3.11 20.02
N GLU A 125 12.27 3.00 20.30
CA GLU A 125 13.31 3.79 19.60
C GLU A 125 13.38 3.45 18.11
N SER A 126 13.37 2.16 17.76
CA SER A 126 13.34 1.72 16.37
C SER A 126 12.04 2.12 15.66
N ALA A 127 10.92 2.08 16.38
CA ALA A 127 9.64 2.54 15.86
C ALA A 127 9.66 4.04 15.55
N VAL A 128 10.16 4.87 16.47
CA VAL A 128 10.30 6.33 16.27
C VAL A 128 11.25 6.64 15.12
N PHE A 129 12.36 5.90 14.99
CA PHE A 129 13.29 6.04 13.86
C PHE A 129 12.59 5.80 12.51
N LEU A 130 11.93 4.66 12.34
CA LEU A 130 11.22 4.33 11.09
C LEU A 130 10.05 5.29 10.84
N PHE A 131 9.31 5.67 11.88
CA PHE A 131 8.23 6.63 11.78
C PHE A 131 8.73 8.00 11.28
N SER A 132 9.85 8.47 11.81
CA SER A 132 10.47 9.74 11.42
C SER A 132 10.90 9.73 9.95
N LEU A 133 11.55 8.64 9.50
CA LEU A 133 11.91 8.46 8.09
C LEU A 133 10.67 8.50 7.19
N GLY A 134 9.63 7.73 7.54
CA GLY A 134 8.38 7.69 6.79
C GLY A 134 7.70 9.06 6.70
N MET A 135 7.61 9.81 7.79
CA MET A 135 6.93 11.11 7.82
C MET A 135 7.69 12.22 7.09
N VAL A 136 9.02 12.26 7.21
CA VAL A 136 9.84 13.20 6.43
C VAL A 136 9.70 12.88 4.94
N HIS A 137 9.75 11.59 4.57
CA HIS A 137 9.54 11.15 3.20
C HIS A 137 8.16 11.55 2.67
N TYR A 138 7.13 11.33 3.47
CA TYR A 138 5.76 11.67 3.14
C TYR A 138 5.64 13.16 2.80
N LEU A 139 6.18 14.04 3.64
CA LEU A 139 6.10 15.48 3.42
C LEU A 139 6.78 15.91 2.13
N VAL A 140 7.99 15.40 1.85
CA VAL A 140 8.74 15.70 0.62
C VAL A 140 7.97 15.24 -0.62
N LEU A 141 7.44 14.01 -0.61
CA LEU A 141 6.65 13.48 -1.72
C LEU A 141 5.32 14.22 -1.89
N PHE A 142 4.66 14.55 -0.78
CA PHE A 142 3.39 15.26 -0.78
C PHE A 142 3.54 16.59 -1.51
N VAL A 143 4.52 17.42 -1.11
CA VAL A 143 4.80 18.71 -1.75
C VAL A 143 5.20 18.54 -3.21
N THR A 144 6.14 17.62 -3.50
CA THR A 144 6.68 17.43 -4.86
C THR A 144 5.61 16.98 -5.84
N LEU A 145 4.78 16.00 -5.46
CA LEU A 145 3.73 15.48 -6.33
C LEU A 145 2.57 16.49 -6.47
N TYR A 146 2.22 17.21 -5.41
CA TYR A 146 1.20 18.25 -5.46
C TYR A 146 1.57 19.39 -6.42
N GLN A 147 2.84 19.78 -6.44
CA GLN A 147 3.37 20.77 -7.40
C GLN A 147 3.36 20.23 -8.84
N ARG A 148 3.70 18.95 -9.07
CA ARG A 148 3.64 18.34 -10.42
C ARG A 148 2.22 18.29 -10.99
N LEU A 149 1.20 18.08 -10.15
CA LEU A 149 -0.20 18.06 -10.59
C LEU A 149 -0.67 19.39 -11.17
N HIS A 150 -0.15 20.51 -10.68
CA HIS A 150 -0.49 21.84 -11.17
C HIS A 150 0.26 22.23 -12.45
N GLY A 151 1.40 21.60 -12.74
CA GLY A 151 2.32 21.96 -13.82
C GLY A 151 1.95 21.51 -15.24
N GLY A 152 0.78 20.93 -15.47
CA GLY A 152 0.28 20.58 -16.82
C GLY A 152 0.55 19.15 -17.32
N ASP A 153 1.51 18.43 -16.73
CA ASP A 153 1.74 17.01 -17.03
C ASP A 153 0.69 16.13 -16.35
N ARG A 154 -0.46 15.97 -17.00
CA ARG A 154 -1.52 15.05 -16.55
C ARG A 154 -0.97 13.63 -16.55
N LEU A 155 -0.69 13.10 -15.35
CA LEU A 155 -0.28 11.72 -15.14
C LEU A 155 -1.25 10.76 -15.87
N PRO A 156 -0.73 9.73 -16.57
CA PRO A 156 -1.54 8.85 -17.39
C PRO A 156 -2.68 8.23 -16.57
N ALA A 157 -3.84 8.07 -17.22
CA ALA A 157 -5.09 7.56 -16.64
C ALA A 157 -4.94 6.29 -15.79
N MET A 158 -3.89 5.49 -16.06
CA MET A 158 -3.54 4.24 -15.40
C MET A 158 -2.96 4.39 -13.97
N LEU A 159 -2.42 5.56 -13.62
CA LEU A 159 -1.85 5.85 -12.29
C LEU A 159 -2.88 6.42 -11.30
N ARG A 160 -4.14 6.57 -11.72
CA ARG A 160 -5.24 7.05 -10.86
C ARG A 160 -5.43 6.27 -9.54
N PRO A 161 -5.26 4.93 -9.48
CA PRO A 161 -5.34 4.18 -8.22
C PRO A 161 -4.23 4.55 -7.23
N VAL A 162 -3.06 4.97 -7.72
CA VAL A 162 -1.89 5.23 -6.88
C VAL A 162 -2.01 6.56 -6.11
N PHE A 163 -2.89 7.47 -6.54
CA PHE A 163 -3.22 8.67 -5.74
C PHE A 163 -3.91 8.34 -4.42
N PHE A 164 -4.47 7.14 -4.27
CA PHE A 164 -5.11 6.72 -3.04
C PHE A 164 -4.07 6.42 -1.94
N LEU A 165 -2.79 6.22 -2.32
CA LEU A 165 -1.71 6.12 -1.35
C LEU A 165 -1.51 7.42 -0.55
N PHE A 166 -1.98 8.58 -1.06
CA PHE A 166 -1.78 9.88 -0.39
C PHE A 166 -2.51 9.98 0.94
N PHE A 167 -3.70 9.37 1.06
CA PHE A 167 -4.40 9.29 2.34
C PHE A 167 -4.05 7.99 3.09
N ALA A 168 -3.54 6.96 2.41
CA ALA A 168 -3.05 5.75 3.07
C ALA A 168 -1.89 6.05 4.04
N ALA A 169 -0.93 6.89 3.61
CA ALA A 169 0.22 7.26 4.42
C ALA A 169 -0.16 7.92 5.77
N PRO A 170 -0.94 9.02 5.82
CA PRO A 170 -1.34 9.60 7.10
C PRO A 170 -2.26 8.68 7.92
N SER A 171 -3.05 7.80 7.28
CA SER A 171 -3.81 6.77 8.01
C SER A 171 -2.87 5.77 8.71
N MET A 172 -1.88 5.22 7.98
CA MET A 172 -0.88 4.31 8.55
C MET A 172 -0.06 5.01 9.63
N ALA A 173 0.25 6.29 9.45
CA ALA A 173 0.98 7.07 10.45
C ALA A 173 0.17 7.23 11.74
N SER A 174 -1.15 7.45 11.66
CA SER A 174 -2.01 7.48 12.84
C SER A 174 -1.94 6.18 13.64
N LEU A 175 -2.03 5.03 12.95
CA LEU A 175 -1.95 3.70 13.57
C LEU A 175 -0.56 3.41 14.17
N ALA A 176 0.49 3.78 13.45
CA ALA A 176 1.86 3.61 13.92
C ALA A 176 2.15 4.49 15.14
N TRP A 177 1.66 5.74 15.15
CA TRP A 177 1.83 6.66 16.27
C TRP A 177 1.08 6.20 17.53
N GLU A 178 -0.16 5.73 17.36
CA GLU A 178 -0.90 5.09 18.44
C GLU A 178 -0.12 3.91 19.02
N SER A 179 0.46 3.07 18.16
CA SER A 179 1.24 1.91 18.63
C SER A 179 2.51 2.34 19.40
N ILE A 180 3.15 3.45 19.02
CA ILE A 180 4.33 4.02 19.68
C ILE A 180 3.97 4.60 21.07
N ASN A 181 2.93 5.43 21.11
CA ASN A 181 2.50 6.13 22.33
C ASN A 181 1.68 5.23 23.26
N GLY A 182 1.05 4.19 22.72
CA GLY A 182 0.14 3.28 23.44
C GLY A 182 -1.27 3.86 23.66
N ALA A 183 -1.59 4.99 23.03
CA ALA A 183 -2.89 5.65 23.13
C ALA A 183 -3.20 6.45 21.86
N PHE A 184 -4.49 6.59 21.51
CA PHE A 184 -4.94 7.38 20.37
C PHE A 184 -5.01 8.88 20.72
N ASP A 185 -3.83 9.47 20.89
CA ASP A 185 -3.64 10.84 21.35
C ASP A 185 -3.95 11.92 20.27
N THR A 186 -3.67 13.19 20.59
CA THR A 186 -3.89 14.31 19.67
C THR A 186 -3.14 14.17 18.35
N ALA A 187 -1.92 13.61 18.37
CA ALA A 187 -1.13 13.47 17.15
C ALA A 187 -1.70 12.37 16.24
N SER A 188 -2.16 11.24 16.79
CA SER A 188 -2.94 10.25 16.02
C SER A 188 -4.21 10.88 15.44
N LYS A 189 -4.96 11.65 16.23
CA LYS A 189 -6.16 12.36 15.78
C LYS A 189 -5.85 13.33 14.62
N MET A 190 -4.78 14.11 14.71
CA MET A 190 -4.35 15.03 13.65
C MET A 190 -4.07 14.29 12.33
N LEU A 191 -3.34 13.18 12.39
CA LEU A 191 -3.00 12.37 11.22
C LEU A 191 -4.24 11.69 10.62
N PHE A 192 -5.14 11.19 11.47
CA PHE A 192 -6.42 10.63 11.04
C PHE A 192 -7.31 11.66 10.33
N PHE A 193 -7.48 12.87 10.90
CA PHE A 193 -8.26 13.92 10.27
C PHE A 193 -7.63 14.44 8.97
N LEU A 194 -6.29 14.52 8.90
CA LEU A 194 -5.59 14.80 7.65
C LEU A 194 -5.92 13.76 6.59
N SER A 195 -5.92 12.48 6.96
CA SER A 195 -6.30 11.41 6.06
C SER A 195 -7.76 11.52 5.58
N LEU A 196 -8.71 11.75 6.49
CA LEU A 196 -10.12 11.95 6.13
C LEU A 196 -10.31 13.13 5.17
N PHE A 197 -9.60 14.23 5.41
CA PHE A 197 -9.63 15.38 4.52
C PHE A 197 -9.12 15.03 3.12
N LEU A 198 -7.99 14.33 3.01
CA LEU A 198 -7.44 13.89 1.72
C LEU A 198 -8.36 12.89 1.03
N PHE A 199 -8.93 11.93 1.77
CA PHE A 199 -9.90 10.96 1.27
C PHE A 199 -11.12 11.67 0.67
N THR A 200 -11.76 12.56 1.42
CA THR A 200 -12.96 13.29 0.94
C THR A 200 -12.66 14.26 -0.20
N SER A 201 -11.47 14.87 -0.24
CA SER A 201 -11.02 15.75 -1.32
C SER A 201 -10.81 14.99 -2.64
N LEU A 202 -10.11 13.86 -2.58
CA LEU A 202 -9.90 12.98 -3.73
C LEU A 202 -11.21 12.34 -4.19
N ASP A 203 -12.05 11.94 -3.23
CA ASP A 203 -13.34 11.30 -3.50
C ASP A 203 -14.31 12.26 -4.17
N LYS A 204 -14.39 13.55 -3.82
CA LYS A 204 -15.22 14.50 -4.58
C LYS A 204 -14.80 14.62 -6.05
N THR A 205 -13.51 14.50 -6.37
CA THR A 205 -13.04 14.54 -7.77
C THR A 205 -13.32 13.22 -8.50
N VAL A 206 -13.44 12.09 -7.79
CA VAL A 206 -13.62 10.74 -8.37
C VAL A 206 -15.08 10.24 -8.32
N GLN A 207 -15.85 10.56 -7.28
CA GLN A 207 -17.26 10.22 -7.09
C GLN A 207 -18.24 11.19 -7.74
N LEU A 208 -17.97 12.51 -7.81
CA LEU A 208 -18.85 13.39 -8.61
C LEU A 208 -18.85 13.00 -10.09
N VAL A 209 -17.78 12.38 -10.58
CA VAL A 209 -17.71 11.84 -11.96
C VAL A 209 -18.30 10.43 -12.08
N LYS A 210 -18.25 9.60 -11.02
CA LYS A 210 -18.74 8.22 -11.05
C LYS A 210 -20.24 8.08 -10.71
N ILE A 211 -20.73 8.78 -9.68
CA ILE A 211 -22.16 8.76 -9.31
C ILE A 211 -23.00 9.38 -10.43
N CYS A 212 -22.56 10.48 -11.04
CA CYS A 212 -23.30 11.14 -12.13
C CYS A 212 -23.17 10.44 -13.50
N ARG A 213 -22.28 9.43 -13.66
CA ARG A 213 -22.13 8.66 -14.91
C ARG A 213 -21.87 7.16 -14.66
N PRO A 214 -22.90 6.37 -14.30
CA PRO A 214 -22.81 4.91 -14.18
C PRO A 214 -22.32 4.21 -15.46
N ASN A 215 -22.54 4.81 -16.64
CA ASN A 215 -22.06 4.28 -17.92
C ASN A 215 -20.53 4.32 -18.08
N LEU A 216 -19.81 5.24 -17.42
CA LEU A 216 -18.34 5.27 -17.46
C LEU A 216 -17.73 4.23 -16.52
N PHE A 217 -18.36 3.97 -15.37
CA PHE A 217 -17.97 2.87 -14.48
C PHE A 217 -18.16 1.51 -15.18
N LYS A 218 -19.29 1.31 -15.86
CA LYS A 218 -19.57 0.10 -16.67
C LYS A 218 -18.56 -0.08 -17.82
N ARG A 219 -18.11 1.01 -18.45
CA ARG A 219 -17.12 0.99 -19.54
C ARG A 219 -15.68 0.80 -19.03
N SER A 220 -15.37 1.30 -17.83
CA SER A 220 -14.09 1.11 -17.14
C SER A 220 -13.95 -0.32 -16.58
N MET A 221 -15.02 -0.85 -15.97
CA MET A 221 -15.14 -2.24 -15.50
C MET A 221 -15.00 -3.29 -16.62
N ARG A 222 -15.27 -2.93 -17.88
CA ARG A 222 -15.05 -3.84 -19.03
C ARG A 222 -13.58 -4.23 -19.21
N ARG A 223 -12.64 -3.38 -18.78
CA ARG A 223 -11.19 -3.68 -18.72
C ARG A 223 -10.73 -3.78 -17.27
N PHE A 224 -11.29 -4.74 -16.54
CA PHE A 224 -10.75 -5.11 -15.22
C PHE A 224 -9.24 -5.34 -15.34
N ASN A 225 -8.47 -4.64 -14.51
CA ASN A 225 -7.01 -4.76 -14.42
C ASN A 225 -6.67 -5.05 -12.96
N VAL A 226 -5.66 -5.87 -12.70
CA VAL A 226 -5.20 -6.18 -11.33
C VAL A 226 -4.81 -4.92 -10.55
N ALA A 227 -4.45 -3.81 -11.24
CA ALA A 227 -4.18 -2.51 -10.63
C ALA A 227 -5.33 -1.92 -9.78
N TRP A 228 -6.55 -2.44 -9.87
CA TRP A 228 -7.67 -2.03 -9.01
C TRP A 228 -7.53 -2.52 -7.56
N TRP A 229 -6.66 -3.49 -7.27
CA TRP A 229 -6.38 -3.91 -5.90
C TRP A 229 -5.68 -2.83 -5.06
N ALA A 230 -4.99 -1.89 -5.70
CA ALA A 230 -4.37 -0.73 -5.04
C ALA A 230 -5.38 0.19 -4.31
N TYR A 231 -6.68 0.04 -4.56
CA TYR A 231 -7.73 0.75 -3.82
C TYR A 231 -8.08 0.13 -2.47
N SER A 232 -7.86 -1.18 -2.31
CA SER A 232 -8.28 -1.92 -1.11
C SER A 232 -7.44 -1.50 0.09
N PHE A 233 -6.11 -1.56 -0.02
CA PHE A 233 -5.20 -1.24 1.09
C PHE A 233 -5.44 0.16 1.71
N PRO A 234 -5.44 1.28 0.95
CA PRO A 234 -5.71 2.61 1.51
C PRO A 234 -7.04 2.71 2.27
N LEU A 235 -8.10 2.11 1.71
CA LEU A 235 -9.43 2.12 2.33
C LEU A 235 -9.45 1.30 3.63
N THR A 236 -8.78 0.16 3.66
CA THR A 236 -8.70 -0.68 4.85
C THR A 236 -7.96 -0.01 5.98
N VAL A 237 -6.82 0.63 5.69
CA VAL A 237 -6.06 1.37 6.72
C VAL A 237 -6.86 2.56 7.26
N LEU A 238 -7.54 3.30 6.38
CA LEU A 238 -8.41 4.39 6.81
C LEU A 238 -9.57 3.89 7.70
N ALA A 239 -10.14 2.73 7.37
CA ALA A 239 -11.16 2.10 8.20
C ALA A 239 -10.63 1.65 9.57
N LEU A 240 -9.40 1.11 9.64
CA LEU A 240 -8.72 0.80 10.91
C LEU A 240 -8.54 2.05 11.76
N ALA A 241 -7.95 3.12 11.20
CA ALA A 241 -7.74 4.36 11.94
C ALA A 241 -9.07 4.99 12.42
N SER A 242 -10.15 4.84 11.64
CA SER A 242 -11.50 5.28 12.03
C SER A 242 -12.08 4.47 13.18
N ARG A 243 -11.76 3.17 13.23
CA ARG A 243 -12.14 2.31 14.36
C ARG A 243 -11.43 2.73 15.63
N ASP A 244 -10.12 2.93 15.58
CA ASP A 244 -9.34 3.29 16.78
C ASP A 244 -9.77 4.67 17.30
N TYR A 245 -10.10 5.60 16.38
CA TYR A 245 -10.75 6.86 16.73
C TYR A 245 -12.13 6.69 17.38
N ALA A 246 -12.96 5.76 16.90
CA ALA A 246 -14.28 5.50 17.46
C ALA A 246 -14.22 4.84 18.85
N GLU A 247 -13.26 3.94 19.07
CA GLU A 247 -13.02 3.32 20.38
C GLU A 247 -12.54 4.34 21.42
N GLU A 248 -11.75 5.34 21.00
CA GLU A 248 -11.26 6.43 21.84
C GLU A 248 -12.36 7.46 22.19
N VAL A 249 -13.10 7.97 21.20
CA VAL A 249 -14.09 9.05 21.42
C VAL A 249 -15.43 8.52 21.92
N LYS A 250 -15.78 7.27 21.60
CA LYS A 250 -17.06 6.60 21.96
C LYS A 250 -18.31 7.40 21.60
N GLY A 251 -18.22 8.31 20.63
CA GLY A 251 -19.31 9.16 20.17
C GLY A 251 -20.13 8.54 19.05
N GLY A 252 -21.42 8.86 18.98
CA GLY A 252 -22.33 8.33 17.95
C GLY A 252 -21.87 8.65 16.51
N ILE A 253 -21.35 9.85 16.27
CA ILE A 253 -20.81 10.26 14.96
C ILE A 253 -19.56 9.44 14.60
N ALA A 254 -18.67 9.20 15.56
CA ALA A 254 -17.45 8.42 15.34
C ALA A 254 -17.78 6.96 15.00
N ASN A 255 -18.75 6.37 15.71
CA ASN A 255 -19.25 5.02 15.41
C ASN A 255 -19.90 4.94 14.01
N ALA A 256 -20.70 5.93 13.64
CA ALA A 256 -21.30 6.00 12.31
C ALA A 256 -20.24 6.10 11.20
N LEU A 257 -19.20 6.93 11.41
CA LEU A 257 -18.09 7.08 10.49
C LEU A 257 -17.27 5.77 10.35
N MET A 258 -16.98 5.10 11.48
CA MET A 258 -16.33 3.80 11.51
C MET A 258 -17.12 2.76 10.70
N LEU A 259 -18.42 2.64 10.94
CA LEU A 259 -19.28 1.69 10.23
C LEU A 259 -19.34 1.98 8.73
N LEU A 260 -19.43 3.25 8.35
CA LEU A 260 -19.44 3.67 6.95
C LEU A 260 -18.13 3.31 6.24
N LEU A 261 -16.98 3.66 6.82
CA LEU A 261 -15.67 3.40 6.22
C LEU A 261 -15.33 1.90 6.19
N SER A 262 -15.69 1.16 7.25
CA SER A 262 -15.50 -0.29 7.29
C SER A 262 -16.40 -1.00 6.29
N GLY A 263 -17.68 -0.60 6.19
CA GLY A 263 -18.62 -1.14 5.21
C GLY A 263 -18.16 -0.88 3.76
N LEU A 264 -17.65 0.33 3.49
CA LEU A 264 -17.08 0.67 2.19
C LEU A 264 -15.83 -0.17 1.87
N SER A 265 -14.91 -0.35 2.82
CA SER A 265 -13.70 -1.16 2.64
C SER A 265 -14.03 -2.62 2.33
N VAL A 266 -14.97 -3.21 3.07
CA VAL A 266 -15.45 -4.59 2.85
C VAL A 266 -16.13 -4.73 1.50
N LEU A 267 -17.03 -3.80 1.14
CA LEU A 267 -17.74 -3.84 -0.14
C LEU A 267 -16.78 -3.77 -1.34
N VAL A 268 -15.80 -2.87 -1.30
CA VAL A 268 -14.80 -2.72 -2.37
C VAL A 268 -13.97 -3.99 -2.49
N SER A 269 -13.50 -4.53 -1.37
CA SER A 269 -12.61 -5.69 -1.36
C SER A 269 -13.33 -6.98 -1.77
N LEU A 270 -14.57 -7.20 -1.29
CA LEU A 270 -15.43 -8.30 -1.74
C LEU A 270 -15.76 -8.18 -3.23
N GLY A 271 -16.10 -6.98 -3.69
CA GLY A 271 -16.34 -6.73 -5.11
C GLY A 271 -15.14 -7.13 -5.96
N LEU A 272 -13.94 -6.65 -5.59
CA LEU A 272 -12.69 -7.00 -6.30
C LEU A 272 -12.38 -8.49 -6.25
N ALA A 273 -12.57 -9.16 -5.11
CA ALA A 273 -12.38 -10.60 -4.98
C ALA A 273 -13.30 -11.37 -5.93
N VAL A 274 -14.60 -11.04 -5.91
CA VAL A 274 -15.62 -11.65 -6.77
C VAL A 274 -15.29 -11.43 -8.25
N PHE A 275 -14.96 -10.19 -8.64
CA PHE A 275 -14.56 -9.88 -10.02
C PHE A 275 -13.28 -10.62 -10.44
N THR A 276 -12.31 -10.77 -9.56
CA THR A 276 -11.05 -11.49 -9.83
C THR A 276 -11.32 -12.99 -10.07
N VAL A 277 -12.18 -13.61 -9.26
CA VAL A 277 -12.60 -15.01 -9.41
C VAL A 277 -13.39 -15.21 -10.71
N PHE A 278 -14.32 -14.32 -11.04
CA PHE A 278 -15.09 -14.44 -12.30
C PHE A 278 -14.25 -14.18 -13.56
N LYS A 279 -13.16 -13.42 -13.45
CA LYS A 279 -12.24 -13.09 -14.57
C LYS A 279 -10.99 -13.98 -14.62
N THR A 280 -10.89 -15.04 -13.81
CA THR A 280 -9.67 -15.86 -13.71
C THR A 280 -9.27 -16.55 -15.03
N LYS A 281 -10.21 -16.75 -15.96
CA LYS A 281 -9.91 -17.21 -17.34
C LYS A 281 -9.02 -16.25 -18.16
N MET A 282 -8.73 -15.04 -17.65
CA MET A 282 -7.85 -14.05 -18.29
C MET A 282 -6.50 -13.90 -17.57
N LEU A 283 -6.29 -14.58 -16.43
CA LEU A 283 -5.09 -14.49 -15.59
C LEU A 283 -4.06 -15.60 -15.84
N LEU A 284 -4.45 -16.66 -16.54
CA LEU A 284 -3.53 -17.63 -17.13
C LEU A 284 -3.27 -17.20 -18.57
N PRO A 285 -2.05 -16.75 -18.93
CA PRO A 285 -1.70 -16.68 -20.33
C PRO A 285 -1.64 -18.13 -20.83
N ASP A 286 -2.52 -18.52 -21.76
CA ASP A 286 -2.34 -19.74 -22.57
C ASP A 286 -1.06 -19.69 -23.45
N ASN A 287 -0.29 -18.60 -23.36
CA ASN A 287 0.96 -18.37 -24.06
C ASN A 287 2.14 -18.40 -23.08
N ASP A 288 2.36 -19.52 -22.41
CA ASP A 288 3.64 -19.77 -21.76
C ASP A 288 4.72 -19.87 -22.86
N PRO A 289 5.73 -18.98 -22.93
CA PRO A 289 6.83 -19.11 -23.88
C PRO A 289 7.65 -20.40 -23.65
N ILE A 290 7.44 -21.10 -22.54
CA ILE A 290 8.03 -22.39 -22.20
C ILE A 290 7.35 -23.54 -22.97
N SER A 291 6.04 -23.46 -23.21
CA SER A 291 5.32 -24.51 -23.96
C SER A 291 5.65 -24.49 -25.45
N SER A 292 5.90 -23.30 -26.01
CA SER A 292 6.41 -23.14 -27.38
C SER A 292 7.87 -23.57 -27.50
N LEU A 293 8.71 -23.34 -26.48
CA LEU A 293 10.11 -23.80 -26.45
C LEU A 293 10.22 -25.33 -26.35
N LEU A 294 9.37 -25.97 -25.53
CA LEU A 294 9.31 -27.43 -25.40
C LEU A 294 8.82 -28.14 -26.66
N ASN A 295 7.97 -27.48 -27.46
CA ASN A 295 7.53 -27.98 -28.76
C ASN A 295 8.56 -27.77 -29.90
N GLN A 296 9.60 -26.95 -29.69
CA GLN A 296 10.67 -26.72 -30.66
C GLN A 296 11.90 -27.61 -30.46
N LEU A 297 11.97 -28.40 -29.37
CA LEU A 297 13.02 -29.38 -29.19
C LEU A 297 12.77 -30.60 -30.08
N PRO A 298 13.73 -31.00 -30.95
CA PRO A 298 13.58 -32.20 -31.74
C PRO A 298 13.46 -33.41 -30.80
N ARG A 299 12.38 -34.18 -30.95
CA ARG A 299 12.24 -35.48 -30.30
C ARG A 299 13.28 -36.41 -30.92
N THR A 300 14.40 -36.61 -30.22
CA THR A 300 15.37 -37.63 -30.57
C THR A 300 14.71 -38.99 -30.39
N ALA A 301 14.44 -39.65 -31.51
CA ALA A 301 14.22 -41.10 -31.58
C ALA A 301 15.58 -41.80 -31.72
#